data_AF-A0A0F9DFC9-F1
#
_entry.id   AF-A0A0F9DFC9-F1
#
_cell.length_a   1.000
_cell.length_b   1.000
_cell.length_c   1.000
_cell.angle_alpha   90.00
_cell.angle_beta   90.00
_cell.angle_gamma   90.00
#
_symmetry.space_group_name_H-M   'P 1'
#
loop_
_entity.id
_entity.type
_entity.pdbx_description
1 polymer ?
#
loop_
_entity_poly.entity_id
_entity_poly.type
_entity_poly.pdbx_seq_one_letter_code
_entity_poly.pdbx_strand_id
1 'polypeptide(L)'
;NSLRTVRSAVINRDLEVFFGLMASISSPISIDDKGMDLLYKSTKIKQMYGFHYATWEFNPFEKREYYDEAFEKDPVGTERDFGARPPLAANPLITDPNKFEANSIAEDLIPTAEIEIIPFMDKTGQRYHRAYMIDCKLARDAPRYVVFDAGHNFDSFAGGCGHLEIKQLQDGKTEYVTVIDWLMRILPTKEMEVWLDSCVDIIDYLKQFQKVSKVEFDRWNSVTLIQQIRNLGVMADQRSIKSEDYIQFVADATMGRVRLLPKNSDDENLDPPFKSAQAIGIYELERLERSIDDKRIYNPKKGKRRGHDSDDVAVVLVHLHKLCQDSQIIPTGAKLRSREARLKREQVGGQEFQMSGAGTLFSPSRIGGGINQRRW
;
A
#
# COMPACT_ATOMS: atom_id res chain seq x y z
N ASN A 1 6.26 -26.13 -30.71
CA ASN A 1 5.44 -26.13 -31.94
C ASN A 1 4.30 -25.13 -31.79
N SER A 2 4.11 -24.23 -32.75
CA SER A 2 3.05 -23.22 -32.70
C SER A 2 1.75 -23.78 -33.25
N LEU A 3 0.61 -23.44 -32.64
CA LEU A 3 -0.73 -23.78 -33.17
C LEU A 3 -0.93 -23.25 -34.60
N ARG A 4 -0.24 -22.15 -34.95
CA ARG A 4 -0.23 -21.62 -36.30
C ARG A 4 0.33 -22.63 -37.30
N THR A 5 1.40 -23.33 -36.94
CA THR A 5 2.02 -24.36 -37.79
C THR A 5 1.05 -25.52 -38.04
N VAL A 6 0.31 -25.94 -37.02
CA VAL A 6 -0.72 -27.00 -37.12
C VAL A 6 -1.86 -26.55 -38.04
N ARG A 7 -2.39 -25.34 -37.81
CA ARG A 7 -3.46 -24.78 -38.65
C ARG A 7 -3.04 -24.60 -40.11
N SER A 8 -1.80 -24.16 -40.36
CA SER A 8 -1.25 -24.07 -41.72
C SER A 8 -1.14 -25.44 -42.38
N ALA A 9 -0.77 -26.49 -41.65
CA ALA A 9 -0.72 -27.85 -42.20
C ALA A 9 -2.11 -28.39 -42.55
N VAL A 10 -3.13 -28.07 -41.76
CA VAL A 10 -4.54 -28.43 -42.03
C VAL A 10 -5.02 -27.80 -43.33
N ILE A 11 -4.77 -26.50 -43.52
CA ILE A 11 -5.13 -25.79 -44.75
C ILE A 11 -4.36 -26.35 -45.96
N ASN A 12 -3.04 -26.53 -45.84
CA ASN A 12 -2.20 -26.99 -46.94
C ASN A 12 -2.47 -28.43 -47.38
N ARG A 13 -3.08 -29.23 -46.51
CA ARG A 13 -3.40 -30.64 -46.77
C ARG A 13 -4.89 -30.87 -46.99
N ASP A 14 -5.68 -29.81 -47.07
CA ASP A 14 -7.14 -29.87 -47.24
C ASP A 14 -7.80 -30.81 -46.23
N LEU A 15 -7.37 -30.70 -44.96
CA LEU A 15 -7.90 -31.51 -43.87
C LEU A 15 -9.06 -30.80 -43.19
N GLU A 16 -9.93 -31.59 -42.56
CA GLU A 16 -11.04 -31.09 -41.76
C GLU A 16 -10.60 -30.08 -40.69
N VAL A 17 -11.42 -29.04 -40.49
CA VAL A 17 -11.10 -27.90 -39.61
C VAL A 17 -10.79 -28.33 -38.17
N PHE A 18 -11.39 -29.43 -37.71
CA PHE A 18 -11.19 -29.92 -36.34
C PHE A 18 -9.74 -30.36 -36.05
N PHE A 19 -8.97 -30.75 -37.07
CA PHE A 19 -7.55 -31.09 -36.91
C PHE A 19 -6.67 -29.88 -36.56
N GLY A 20 -7.19 -28.64 -36.74
CA GLY A 20 -6.52 -27.39 -36.38
C GLY A 20 -7.03 -26.76 -35.09
N LEU A 21 -7.93 -27.44 -34.38
CA LEU A 21 -8.51 -26.95 -33.13
C LEU A 21 -7.54 -27.13 -31.96
N MET A 22 -7.55 -26.15 -31.06
CA MET A 22 -6.96 -26.25 -29.74
C MET A 22 -8.10 -26.04 -28.75
N ALA A 23 -8.39 -27.07 -27.97
CA ALA A 23 -9.31 -26.99 -26.85
C ALA A 23 -8.51 -26.85 -25.55
N SER A 24 -8.98 -25.98 -24.67
CA SER A 24 -8.42 -25.81 -23.32
C SER A 24 -9.58 -25.77 -22.35
N ILE A 25 -9.52 -26.62 -21.32
CA ILE A 25 -10.45 -26.63 -20.19
C ILE A 25 -9.60 -26.36 -18.96
N SER A 26 -10.01 -25.39 -18.15
CA SER A 26 -9.26 -24.98 -16.97
C SER A 26 -10.24 -24.54 -15.89
N SER A 27 -9.92 -24.85 -14.64
CA SER A 27 -10.48 -24.17 -13.49
C SER A 27 -9.65 -22.90 -13.25
N PRO A 28 -10.26 -21.71 -13.21
CA PRO A 28 -9.52 -20.48 -12.97
C PRO A 28 -9.15 -20.38 -11.49
N ILE A 29 -7.88 -20.09 -11.20
CA ILE A 29 -7.33 -19.90 -9.86
C ILE A 29 -7.27 -18.41 -9.52
N SER A 30 -6.87 -17.57 -10.48
CA SER A 30 -6.87 -16.11 -10.38
C SER A 30 -7.50 -15.46 -11.62
N ILE A 31 -8.02 -14.23 -11.50
CA ILE A 31 -8.51 -13.45 -12.66
C ILE A 31 -7.43 -13.25 -13.73
N ASP A 32 -6.18 -13.37 -13.30
CA ASP A 32 -4.99 -13.11 -14.08
C ASP A 32 -4.42 -14.38 -14.74
N ASP A 33 -5.10 -15.51 -14.57
CA ASP A 33 -4.71 -16.78 -15.14
C ASP A 33 -4.79 -16.79 -16.65
N LYS A 34 -4.00 -17.69 -17.26
CA LYS A 34 -3.99 -17.84 -18.71
C LYS A 34 -5.37 -18.21 -19.28
N GLY A 35 -6.15 -19.01 -18.55
CA GLY A 35 -7.53 -19.35 -18.93
C GLY A 35 -8.41 -18.10 -19.01
N MET A 36 -8.32 -17.22 -18.02
CA MET A 36 -9.09 -15.95 -17.98
C MET A 36 -8.63 -14.98 -19.08
N ASP A 37 -7.32 -14.88 -19.35
CA ASP A 37 -6.80 -14.12 -20.49
C ASP A 37 -7.32 -14.66 -21.83
N LEU A 38 -7.38 -15.98 -22.01
CA LEU A 38 -7.93 -16.60 -23.21
C LEU A 38 -9.44 -16.37 -23.35
N LEU A 39 -10.19 -16.43 -22.25
CA LEU A 39 -11.62 -16.11 -22.20
C LEU A 39 -11.88 -14.64 -22.57
N TYR A 40 -11.11 -13.71 -22.00
CA TYR A 40 -11.19 -12.30 -22.39
C TYR A 40 -10.87 -12.14 -23.88
N LYS A 41 -9.81 -12.79 -24.38
CA LYS A 41 -9.44 -12.76 -25.80
C LYS A 41 -10.51 -13.33 -26.72
N SER A 42 -11.28 -14.34 -26.31
CA SER A 42 -12.37 -14.86 -27.14
C SER A 42 -13.48 -13.84 -27.38
N THR A 43 -13.66 -12.86 -26.50
CA THR A 43 -14.61 -11.75 -26.74
C THR A 43 -14.14 -10.80 -27.86
N LYS A 44 -12.83 -10.80 -28.16
CA LYS A 44 -12.21 -9.89 -29.14
C LYS A 44 -11.80 -10.59 -30.44
N ILE A 45 -11.44 -11.86 -30.39
CA ILE A 45 -10.91 -12.62 -31.52
C ILE A 45 -12.00 -13.52 -32.09
N LYS A 46 -12.49 -13.20 -33.30
CA LYS A 46 -13.61 -13.90 -33.95
C LYS A 46 -13.41 -15.41 -34.13
N GLN A 47 -12.15 -15.87 -34.24
CA GLN A 47 -11.81 -17.28 -34.42
C GLN A 47 -11.57 -18.02 -33.10
N MET A 48 -11.89 -17.41 -31.97
CA MET A 48 -11.82 -18.02 -30.65
C MET A 48 -13.22 -18.10 -30.06
N TYR A 49 -13.61 -19.29 -29.65
CA TYR A 49 -14.82 -19.52 -28.87
C TYR A 49 -14.43 -19.71 -27.42
N GLY A 50 -15.15 -19.05 -26.51
CA GLY A 50 -14.96 -19.17 -25.07
C GLY A 50 -16.31 -19.27 -24.38
N PHE A 51 -16.38 -20.18 -23.42
CA PHE A 51 -17.53 -20.38 -22.55
C PHE A 51 -17.05 -20.26 -21.10
N HIS A 52 -17.88 -19.67 -20.25
CA HIS A 52 -17.58 -19.47 -18.84
C HIS A 52 -18.84 -19.70 -18.04
N TYR A 53 -18.82 -20.76 -17.24
CA TYR A 53 -19.96 -21.22 -16.46
C TYR A 53 -19.47 -21.75 -15.12
N ALA A 54 -20.25 -21.49 -14.07
CA ALA A 54 -20.12 -22.20 -12.82
C ALA A 54 -20.51 -23.68 -13.00
N THR A 55 -20.07 -24.53 -12.07
CA THR A 55 -20.40 -25.96 -12.03
C THR A 55 -21.90 -26.18 -12.11
N TRP A 56 -22.69 -25.42 -11.34
CA TRP A 56 -24.16 -25.55 -11.31
C TRP A 56 -24.88 -24.92 -12.52
N GLU A 57 -24.21 -24.10 -13.31
CA GLU A 57 -24.76 -23.58 -14.56
C GLU A 57 -24.55 -24.54 -15.72
N PHE A 58 -23.45 -25.29 -15.70
CA PHE A 58 -23.06 -26.21 -16.77
C PHE A 58 -23.53 -27.65 -16.53
N ASN A 59 -23.51 -28.11 -15.28
CA ASN A 59 -23.86 -29.49 -14.93
C ASN A 59 -25.30 -29.56 -14.36
N PRO A 60 -26.27 -30.14 -15.10
CA PRO A 60 -27.66 -30.18 -14.67
C PRO A 60 -27.91 -31.06 -13.42
N PHE A 61 -26.92 -31.86 -13.01
CA PHE A 61 -27.01 -32.72 -11.83
C PHE A 61 -26.44 -32.07 -10.55
N GLU A 62 -25.75 -30.93 -10.69
CA GLU A 62 -25.13 -30.20 -9.58
C GLU A 62 -25.91 -28.90 -9.37
N LYS A 63 -26.66 -28.79 -8.28
CA LYS A 63 -27.39 -27.54 -7.99
C LYS A 63 -26.57 -26.65 -7.06
N ARG A 64 -26.76 -25.33 -7.14
CA ARG A 64 -26.01 -24.36 -6.33
C ARG A 64 -26.18 -24.61 -4.83
N GLU A 65 -27.34 -25.03 -4.39
CA GLU A 65 -27.67 -25.27 -2.98
C GLU A 65 -26.82 -26.40 -2.36
N TYR A 66 -26.26 -27.31 -3.18
CA TYR A 66 -25.36 -28.36 -2.70
C TYR A 66 -24.03 -27.84 -2.17
N TYR A 67 -23.71 -26.58 -2.46
CA TYR A 67 -22.47 -25.93 -2.07
C TYR A 67 -22.65 -24.95 -0.90
N ASP A 68 -23.85 -24.82 -0.32
CA ASP A 68 -24.12 -23.81 0.72
C ASP A 68 -23.19 -23.95 1.93
N GLU A 69 -22.96 -25.17 2.43
CA GLU A 69 -21.99 -25.42 3.52
C GLU A 69 -20.55 -25.04 3.14
N ALA A 70 -20.17 -25.23 1.86
CA ALA A 70 -18.85 -24.85 1.37
C ALA A 70 -18.72 -23.32 1.31
N PHE A 71 -19.77 -22.62 0.88
CA PHE A 71 -19.83 -21.15 0.89
C PHE A 71 -19.82 -20.56 2.29
N GLU A 72 -20.44 -21.20 3.28
CA GLU A 72 -20.36 -20.78 4.67
C GLU A 72 -18.92 -20.90 5.23
N LYS A 73 -18.19 -21.92 4.80
CA LYS A 73 -16.83 -22.20 5.28
C LYS A 73 -15.75 -21.37 4.58
N ASP A 74 -15.80 -21.31 3.25
CA ASP A 74 -14.82 -20.62 2.41
C ASP A 74 -15.51 -20.07 1.16
N PRO A 75 -16.14 -18.88 1.24
CA PRO A 75 -16.90 -18.34 0.14
C PRO A 75 -16.03 -18.07 -1.10
N VAL A 76 -14.79 -17.59 -0.91
CA VAL A 76 -13.88 -17.27 -2.03
C VAL A 76 -13.32 -18.53 -2.67
N GLY A 77 -12.88 -19.51 -1.88
CA GLY A 77 -12.43 -20.80 -2.40
C GLY A 77 -13.54 -21.53 -3.15
N THR A 78 -14.77 -21.50 -2.61
CA THR A 78 -15.93 -22.14 -3.24
C THR A 78 -16.35 -21.44 -4.54
N GLU A 79 -16.34 -20.11 -4.58
CA GLU A 79 -16.62 -19.35 -5.81
C GLU A 79 -15.52 -19.56 -6.88
N ARG A 80 -14.26 -19.70 -6.46
CA ARG A 80 -13.15 -20.06 -7.37
C ARG A 80 -13.33 -21.47 -7.94
N ASP A 81 -13.52 -22.45 -7.07
CA ASP A 81 -13.47 -23.88 -7.41
C ASP A 81 -14.74 -24.34 -8.15
N PHE A 82 -15.91 -23.80 -7.78
CA PHE A 82 -17.21 -24.20 -8.32
C PHE A 82 -17.96 -23.07 -9.02
N GLY A 83 -17.81 -21.82 -8.56
CA GLY A 83 -18.43 -20.66 -9.22
C GLY A 83 -17.71 -20.21 -10.50
N ALA A 84 -16.52 -20.76 -10.76
CA ALA A 84 -15.61 -20.31 -11.81
C ALA A 84 -15.29 -18.80 -11.74
N ARG A 85 -15.51 -18.11 -10.62
CA ARG A 85 -15.12 -16.70 -10.46
C ARG A 85 -13.88 -16.66 -9.57
N PRO A 86 -12.68 -16.61 -10.17
CA PRO A 86 -11.47 -16.63 -9.39
C PRO A 86 -11.27 -15.29 -8.64
N PRO A 87 -10.61 -15.30 -7.48
CA PRO A 87 -10.16 -14.08 -6.82
C PRO A 87 -9.16 -13.28 -7.68
N LEU A 88 -8.91 -12.03 -7.30
CA LEU A 88 -7.89 -11.18 -7.92
C LEU A 88 -6.47 -11.72 -7.71
N ALA A 89 -6.24 -12.49 -6.64
CA ALA A 89 -4.96 -13.06 -6.22
C ALA A 89 -5.11 -14.56 -5.98
N ALA A 90 -4.09 -15.36 -6.29
CA ALA A 90 -4.14 -16.82 -6.19
C ALA A 90 -4.22 -17.32 -4.73
N ASN A 91 -3.46 -16.68 -3.84
CA ASN A 91 -3.47 -16.92 -2.39
C ASN A 91 -3.80 -15.62 -1.66
N PRO A 92 -5.05 -15.15 -1.70
CA PRO A 92 -5.38 -13.79 -1.28
C PRO A 92 -5.14 -13.58 0.21
N LEU A 93 -4.64 -12.38 0.55
CA LEU A 93 -4.54 -11.91 1.93
C LEU A 93 -5.94 -11.77 2.56
N ILE A 94 -6.86 -11.14 1.82
CA ILE A 94 -8.27 -10.99 2.21
C ILE A 94 -9.05 -12.20 1.69
N THR A 95 -9.48 -13.08 2.59
CA THR A 95 -10.22 -14.31 2.24
C THR A 95 -11.71 -14.11 2.06
N ASP A 96 -12.27 -13.01 2.57
CA ASP A 96 -13.68 -12.66 2.43
C ASP A 96 -13.80 -11.16 2.13
N PRO A 97 -13.67 -10.76 0.85
CA PRO A 97 -13.76 -9.36 0.44
C PRO A 97 -15.09 -8.71 0.82
N ASN A 98 -16.21 -9.42 0.70
CA ASN A 98 -17.53 -8.88 1.00
C ASN A 98 -17.64 -8.49 2.48
N LYS A 99 -17.21 -9.39 3.38
CA LYS A 99 -17.20 -9.10 4.82
C LYS A 99 -16.18 -8.02 5.18
N PHE A 100 -15.02 -8.03 4.53
CA PHE A 100 -14.01 -6.99 4.70
C PHE A 100 -14.59 -5.61 4.33
N GLU A 101 -15.17 -5.48 3.14
CA GLU A 101 -15.76 -4.22 2.67
C GLU A 101 -16.92 -3.78 3.56
N ALA A 102 -17.87 -4.68 3.86
CA ALA A 102 -19.05 -4.36 4.66
C ALA A 102 -18.72 -3.87 6.08
N ASN A 103 -17.61 -4.33 6.67
CA ASN A 103 -17.22 -3.96 8.03
C ASN A 103 -16.18 -2.84 8.09
N SER A 104 -15.40 -2.64 7.02
CA SER A 104 -14.31 -1.66 7.03
C SER A 104 -14.61 -0.39 6.23
N ILE A 105 -15.44 -0.44 5.19
CA ILE A 105 -15.81 0.76 4.42
C ILE A 105 -16.91 1.50 5.19
N ALA A 106 -16.65 2.76 5.52
CA ALA A 106 -17.60 3.59 6.22
C ALA A 106 -18.22 4.61 5.26
N GLU A 107 -19.42 4.30 4.76
CA GLU A 107 -20.16 5.12 3.79
C GLU A 107 -20.47 6.55 4.27
N ASP A 108 -20.44 6.78 5.58
CA ASP A 108 -20.65 8.09 6.19
C ASP A 108 -19.38 8.96 6.25
N LEU A 109 -18.19 8.39 5.98
CA LEU A 109 -16.94 9.14 6.01
C LEU A 109 -16.76 9.98 4.76
N ILE A 110 -16.40 11.24 4.99
CA ILE A 110 -16.04 12.20 3.94
C ILE A 110 -14.58 12.60 4.15
N PRO A 111 -13.74 12.64 3.10
CA PRO A 111 -12.36 13.07 3.23
C PRO A 111 -12.24 14.40 3.97
N THR A 112 -11.24 14.51 4.86
CA THR A 112 -11.00 15.74 5.62
C THR A 112 -10.09 16.72 4.90
N ALA A 113 -9.46 16.31 3.80
CA ALA A 113 -8.62 17.14 2.97
C ALA A 113 -8.81 16.76 1.50
N GLU A 114 -8.67 17.75 0.63
CA GLU A 114 -8.69 17.60 -0.82
C GLU A 114 -7.31 17.90 -1.39
N ILE A 115 -6.82 17.00 -2.23
CA ILE A 115 -5.49 17.06 -2.81
C ILE A 115 -5.64 16.96 -4.33
N GLU A 116 -5.08 17.94 -5.04
CA GLU A 116 -5.01 17.94 -6.50
C GLU A 116 -3.57 17.68 -6.97
N ILE A 117 -3.46 17.01 -8.11
CA ILE A 117 -2.19 16.72 -8.76
C ILE A 117 -2.02 17.70 -9.92
N ILE A 118 -1.07 18.61 -9.78
CA ILE A 118 -0.81 19.65 -10.77
C ILE A 118 0.59 19.48 -11.39
N PRO A 119 0.76 19.85 -12.68
CA PRO A 119 2.09 19.94 -13.26
C PRO A 119 2.89 21.08 -12.59
N PHE A 120 4.14 20.80 -12.25
CA PHE A 120 5.05 21.74 -11.60
C PHE A 120 6.37 21.79 -12.37
N MET A 121 6.99 22.97 -12.43
CA MET A 121 8.31 23.17 -13.02
C MET A 121 9.24 23.74 -11.97
N ASP A 122 10.37 23.08 -11.74
CA ASP A 122 11.36 23.58 -10.79
C ASP A 122 12.18 24.73 -11.38
N LYS A 123 13.07 25.29 -10.56
CA LYS A 123 13.95 26.40 -10.95
C LYS A 123 14.97 26.03 -12.03
N THR A 124 15.19 24.74 -12.27
CA THR A 124 16.09 24.23 -13.31
C THR A 124 15.36 23.98 -14.64
N GLY A 125 14.03 24.13 -14.66
CA GLY A 125 13.19 23.86 -15.82
C GLY A 125 12.71 22.41 -15.92
N GLN A 126 13.03 21.56 -14.94
CA GLN A 126 12.57 20.17 -14.91
C GLN A 126 11.09 20.11 -14.51
N ARG A 127 10.32 19.24 -15.18
CA ARG A 127 8.88 19.08 -14.98
C ARG A 127 8.56 17.90 -14.06
N TYR A 128 7.61 18.09 -13.16
CA TYR A 128 7.15 17.12 -12.18
C TYR A 128 5.63 17.12 -12.05
N HIS A 129 5.08 16.06 -11.47
CA HIS A 129 3.76 16.04 -10.84
C HIS A 129 3.89 16.43 -9.38
N ARG A 130 3.13 17.43 -8.93
CA ARG A 130 3.11 17.92 -7.55
C ARG A 130 1.73 17.69 -6.95
N ALA A 131 1.66 17.07 -5.78
CA ALA A 131 0.45 17.12 -4.98
C ALA A 131 0.35 18.46 -4.25
N TYR A 132 -0.82 19.07 -4.32
CA TYR A 132 -1.15 20.35 -3.74
C TYR A 132 -2.44 20.22 -2.93
N MET A 133 -2.41 20.61 -1.66
CA MET A 133 -3.59 20.60 -0.80
C MET A 133 -4.46 21.82 -1.10
N ILE A 134 -5.66 21.60 -1.60
CA ILE A 134 -6.62 22.67 -1.95
C ILE A 134 -7.43 23.07 -0.73
N ASP A 135 -7.95 22.08 -0.01
CA ASP A 135 -8.82 22.28 1.13
C ASP A 135 -8.47 21.32 2.26
N CYS A 136 -8.70 21.78 3.49
CA CYS A 136 -8.56 20.98 4.68
C CYS A 136 -9.55 21.42 5.75
N LYS A 137 -10.37 20.48 6.21
CA LYS A 137 -11.31 20.69 7.31
C LYS A 137 -10.55 20.94 8.61
N LEU A 138 -10.93 22.00 9.32
CA LEU A 138 -10.46 22.30 10.67
C LEU A 138 -10.91 21.19 11.63
N ALA A 139 -9.95 20.41 12.13
CA ALA A 139 -10.22 19.27 13.00
C ALA A 139 -9.11 19.11 14.06
N ARG A 140 -9.39 19.55 15.29
CA ARG A 140 -8.44 19.56 16.42
C ARG A 140 -8.82 18.64 17.58
N ASP A 141 -9.85 17.84 17.36
CA ASP A 141 -10.47 16.87 18.26
C ASP A 141 -9.53 15.70 18.66
N ALA A 142 -8.65 15.29 17.75
CA ALA A 142 -7.75 14.14 17.93
C ALA A 142 -6.39 14.39 17.28
N PRO A 143 -5.31 13.73 17.75
CA PRO A 143 -4.04 13.72 17.02
C PRO A 143 -4.18 12.96 15.69
N ARG A 144 -3.68 13.57 14.62
CA ARG A 144 -3.60 12.97 13.29
C ARG A 144 -2.20 12.41 13.04
N TYR A 145 -2.17 11.29 12.34
CA TYR A 145 -0.97 10.59 11.93
C TYR A 145 -0.94 10.55 10.41
N VAL A 146 0.24 10.80 9.83
CA VAL A 146 0.41 10.83 8.38
C VAL A 146 1.48 9.83 7.96
N VAL A 147 1.26 9.13 6.87
CA VAL A 147 2.24 8.24 6.25
C VAL A 147 2.41 8.62 4.79
N PHE A 148 3.65 8.60 4.32
CA PHE A 148 3.96 8.68 2.89
C PHE A 148 4.80 7.48 2.45
N ASP A 149 4.44 6.91 1.30
CA ASP A 149 5.28 5.97 0.55
C ASP A 149 5.85 6.68 -0.67
N ALA A 150 7.15 6.99 -0.60
CA ALA A 150 7.83 7.90 -1.49
C ALA A 150 8.41 7.18 -2.73
N GLY A 151 7.54 6.58 -3.55
CA GLY A 151 7.91 6.03 -4.85
C GLY A 151 8.43 7.11 -5.80
N HIS A 152 9.74 7.09 -6.10
CA HIS A 152 10.37 8.13 -6.94
C HIS A 152 10.13 7.87 -8.44
N ASN A 153 10.29 6.61 -8.89
CA ASN A 153 10.27 6.23 -10.30
C ASN A 153 9.49 4.93 -10.52
N PHE A 154 8.64 4.91 -11.55
CA PHE A 154 7.78 3.80 -11.98
C PHE A 154 6.64 3.39 -11.03
N ASP A 155 6.88 3.32 -9.72
CA ASP A 155 5.83 3.10 -8.72
C ASP A 155 5.05 4.38 -8.41
N SER A 156 3.89 4.25 -7.77
CA SER A 156 3.16 5.43 -7.31
C SER A 156 3.81 6.07 -6.09
N PHE A 157 3.63 7.39 -5.99
CA PHE A 157 3.83 8.09 -4.74
C PHE A 157 2.49 8.12 -4.01
N ALA A 158 2.43 7.53 -2.82
CA ALA A 158 1.20 7.40 -2.04
C ALA A 158 1.33 8.12 -0.69
N GLY A 159 0.20 8.55 -0.14
CA GLY A 159 0.16 9.04 1.22
C GLY A 159 -1.23 9.07 1.79
N GLY A 160 -1.30 9.18 3.10
CA GLY A 160 -2.57 9.11 3.82
C GLY A 160 -2.48 9.69 5.21
N CYS A 161 -3.62 10.11 5.72
CA CYS A 161 -3.79 10.54 7.10
C CYS A 161 -4.90 9.75 7.79
N GLY A 162 -4.74 9.57 9.08
CA GLY A 162 -5.74 8.95 9.91
C GLY A 162 -5.59 9.32 11.38
N HIS A 163 -6.62 8.98 12.15
CA HIS A 163 -6.65 9.18 13.58
C HIS A 163 -7.29 7.97 14.28
N LEU A 164 -7.33 8.04 15.61
CA LEU A 164 -8.03 7.05 16.44
C LEU A 164 -9.30 7.66 17.01
N GLU A 165 -10.41 6.98 16.78
CA GLU A 165 -11.65 7.19 17.52
C GLU A 165 -11.76 6.18 18.66
N ILE A 166 -12.41 6.60 19.74
CA ILE A 166 -12.64 5.78 20.92
C ILE A 166 -14.10 5.38 20.93
N LYS A 167 -14.38 4.08 20.78
CA LYS A 167 -15.73 3.51 20.86
C LYS A 167 -15.91 2.83 22.21
N GLN A 168 -16.92 3.25 22.96
CA GLN A 168 -17.30 2.56 24.19
C GLN A 168 -18.27 1.42 23.87
N LEU A 169 -17.89 0.21 24.26
CA LEU A 169 -18.73 -0.98 24.11
C LEU A 169 -19.70 -1.09 25.30
N GLN A 170 -20.81 -1.82 25.09
CA GLN A 170 -21.87 -2.00 26.09
C GLN A 170 -21.39 -2.69 27.37
N ASP A 171 -20.27 -3.41 27.33
CA ASP A 171 -19.64 -4.09 28.46
C ASP A 171 -18.63 -3.19 29.23
N GLY A 172 -18.57 -1.90 28.90
CA GLY A 172 -17.64 -0.94 29.49
C GLY A 172 -16.20 -1.07 28.98
N LYS A 173 -15.95 -1.93 27.99
CA LYS A 173 -14.65 -1.97 27.31
C LYS A 173 -14.54 -0.83 26.32
N THR A 174 -13.34 -0.29 26.23
CA THR A 174 -12.99 0.71 25.24
C THR A 174 -12.32 0.04 24.05
N GLU A 175 -12.82 0.32 22.86
CA GLU A 175 -12.25 -0.12 21.59
C GLU A 175 -11.73 1.08 20.82
N TYR A 176 -10.55 0.91 20.22
CA TYR A 176 -9.93 1.95 19.41
C TYR A 176 -10.13 1.63 17.94
N VAL A 177 -10.75 2.56 17.23
CA VAL A 177 -11.05 2.43 15.81
C VAL A 177 -10.12 3.35 15.04
N THR A 178 -9.38 2.82 14.09
CA THR A 178 -8.59 3.62 13.15
C THR A 178 -9.52 4.20 12.09
N VAL A 179 -9.50 5.51 11.92
CA VAL A 179 -10.25 6.20 10.88
C VAL A 179 -9.28 6.78 9.86
N ILE A 180 -9.53 6.49 8.58
CA ILE A 180 -8.75 7.06 7.47
C ILE A 180 -9.40 8.38 7.05
N ASP A 181 -8.65 9.46 7.20
CA ASP A 181 -9.12 10.84 6.99
C ASP A 181 -9.02 11.27 5.52
N TRP A 182 -7.93 10.90 4.85
CA TRP A 182 -7.71 11.14 3.43
C TRP A 182 -6.62 10.21 2.89
N LEU A 183 -6.66 9.96 1.59
CA LEU A 183 -5.64 9.22 0.84
C LEU A 183 -5.28 10.01 -0.43
N MET A 184 -4.05 9.85 -0.89
CA MET A 184 -3.61 10.36 -2.18
C MET A 184 -2.71 9.34 -2.88
N ARG A 185 -2.70 9.42 -4.20
CA ARG A 185 -1.81 8.65 -5.06
C ARG A 185 -1.42 9.48 -6.27
N ILE A 186 -0.13 9.56 -6.57
CA ILE A 186 0.40 10.19 -7.77
C ILE A 186 1.10 9.13 -8.60
N LEU A 187 0.70 9.01 -9.87
CA LEU A 187 1.36 8.11 -10.82
C LEU A 187 2.36 8.89 -11.67
N PRO A 188 3.66 8.56 -11.64
CA PRO A 188 4.63 9.20 -12.53
C PRO A 188 4.34 8.82 -13.98
N THR A 189 4.51 9.78 -14.90
CA THR A 189 4.39 9.51 -16.34
C THR A 189 5.77 9.20 -16.94
N LYS A 190 5.86 8.98 -18.26
CA LYS A 190 7.17 8.86 -18.91
C LYS A 190 7.92 10.18 -18.97
N GLU A 191 7.22 11.28 -18.82
CA GLU A 191 7.72 12.65 -19.05
C GLU A 191 7.89 13.45 -17.77
N MET A 192 7.22 13.05 -16.68
CA MET A 192 7.19 13.78 -15.41
C MET A 192 7.33 12.82 -14.23
N GLU A 193 8.34 13.08 -13.40
CA GLU A 193 8.56 12.44 -12.10
C GLU A 193 7.69 13.08 -11.01
N VAL A 194 7.68 12.52 -9.82
CA VAL A 194 6.93 13.09 -8.68
C VAL A 194 7.79 14.08 -7.91
N TRP A 195 7.23 15.24 -7.58
CA TRP A 195 7.85 16.23 -6.70
C TRP A 195 7.71 15.81 -5.24
N LEU A 196 8.72 15.12 -4.69
CA LEU A 196 8.65 14.56 -3.33
C LEU A 196 8.54 15.62 -2.22
N ASP A 197 9.04 16.82 -2.44
CA ASP A 197 8.90 17.96 -1.53
C ASP A 197 7.42 18.37 -1.30
N SER A 198 6.48 17.87 -2.13
CA SER A 198 5.04 17.93 -1.85
C SER A 198 4.69 17.40 -0.46
N CYS A 199 5.41 16.41 0.07
CA CYS A 199 5.17 15.91 1.44
C CYS A 199 5.28 17.05 2.46
N VAL A 200 6.31 17.89 2.33
CA VAL A 200 6.59 18.97 3.28
C VAL A 200 5.51 20.04 3.18
N ASP A 201 5.15 20.43 1.95
CA ASP A 201 4.11 21.41 1.68
C ASP A 201 2.75 20.97 2.24
N ILE A 202 2.40 19.69 2.03
CA ILE A 202 1.18 19.08 2.55
C ILE A 202 1.15 19.17 4.08
N ILE A 203 2.24 18.79 4.75
CA ILE A 203 2.29 18.82 6.22
C ILE A 203 2.25 20.25 6.76
N ASP A 204 2.92 21.21 6.10
CA ASP A 204 2.92 22.61 6.50
C ASP A 204 1.55 23.27 6.36
N TYR A 205 0.77 22.89 5.36
CA TYR A 205 -0.62 23.29 5.22
C TYR A 205 -1.51 22.60 6.26
N LEU A 206 -1.42 21.27 6.37
CA LEU A 206 -2.26 20.44 7.23
C LEU A 206 -2.18 20.85 8.70
N LYS A 207 -0.99 21.20 9.20
CA LYS A 207 -0.80 21.59 10.61
C LYS A 207 -1.53 22.89 11.01
N GLN A 208 -1.96 23.70 10.04
CA GLN A 208 -2.73 24.93 10.30
C GLN A 208 -4.17 24.58 10.72
N PHE A 209 -4.71 23.50 10.17
CA PHE A 209 -6.10 23.06 10.34
C PHE A 209 -6.23 21.86 11.30
N GLN A 210 -5.22 21.00 11.36
CA GLN A 210 -5.30 19.75 12.10
C GLN A 210 -4.10 19.55 13.04
N LYS A 211 -4.33 18.80 14.12
CA LYS A 211 -3.26 18.46 15.08
C LYS A 211 -2.42 17.30 14.56
N VAL A 212 -1.47 17.56 13.67
CA VAL A 212 -0.54 16.55 13.15
C VAL A 212 0.47 16.16 14.24
N SER A 213 0.39 14.94 14.74
CA SER A 213 1.24 14.47 15.83
C SER A 213 2.53 13.80 15.34
N LYS A 214 2.43 12.99 14.29
CA LYS A 214 3.58 12.25 13.76
C LYS A 214 3.40 11.93 12.28
N VAL A 215 4.51 12.02 11.53
CA VAL A 215 4.63 11.60 10.15
C VAL A 215 5.58 10.41 10.08
N GLU A 216 5.26 9.37 9.32
CA GLU A 216 6.21 8.30 9.03
C GLU A 216 6.41 8.12 7.52
N PHE A 217 7.61 7.68 7.16
CA PHE A 217 7.98 7.35 5.79
C PHE A 217 8.47 5.92 5.72
N ASP A 218 8.34 5.30 4.54
CA ASP A 218 9.12 4.10 4.24
C ASP A 218 10.62 4.44 4.06
N ARG A 219 11.47 3.41 4.04
CA ARG A 219 12.93 3.48 4.16
C ARG A 219 13.63 4.30 3.08
N TRP A 220 13.07 4.43 1.88
CA TRP A 220 13.76 5.00 0.72
C TRP A 220 13.50 6.50 0.58
N ASN A 221 14.56 7.26 0.26
CA ASN A 221 14.52 8.70 -0.12
C ASN A 221 13.93 9.70 0.90
N SER A 222 13.69 9.31 2.15
CA SER A 222 12.95 10.14 3.12
C SER A 222 13.82 10.96 4.10
N VAL A 223 15.15 10.83 4.09
CA VAL A 223 16.01 11.46 5.11
C VAL A 223 15.89 12.99 5.10
N THR A 224 15.97 13.62 3.92
CA THR A 224 15.84 15.08 3.77
C THR A 224 14.43 15.56 4.14
N LEU A 225 13.40 14.85 3.67
CA LEU A 225 11.99 15.17 3.96
C LEU A 225 11.70 15.10 5.47
N ILE A 226 12.24 14.09 6.15
CA ILE A 226 12.11 13.93 7.60
C ILE A 226 12.75 15.11 8.34
N GLN A 227 13.93 15.56 7.91
CA GLN A 227 14.57 16.73 8.52
C GLN A 227 13.75 18.00 8.30
N GLN A 228 13.24 18.22 7.09
CA GLN A 228 12.39 19.38 6.78
C GLN A 228 11.10 19.37 7.61
N ILE A 229 10.41 18.23 7.74
CA ILE A 229 9.19 18.13 8.55
C ILE A 229 9.48 18.31 10.05
N ARG A 230 10.61 17.80 10.55
CA ARG A 230 11.05 18.07 11.93
C ARG A 230 11.29 19.55 12.17
N ASN A 231 11.83 20.27 11.20
CA ASN A 231 11.99 21.74 11.28
C ASN A 231 10.65 22.48 11.33
N LEU A 232 9.56 21.89 10.82
CA LEU A 232 8.20 22.42 10.98
C LEU A 232 7.62 22.19 12.39
N GLY A 233 8.35 21.51 13.28
CA GLY A 233 7.91 21.19 14.64
C GLY A 233 7.10 19.90 14.76
N VAL A 234 7.06 19.07 13.72
CA VAL A 234 6.29 17.81 13.67
C VAL A 234 7.23 16.62 13.83
N MET A 235 6.85 15.61 14.62
CA MET A 235 7.66 14.39 14.72
C MET A 235 7.64 13.65 13.38
N ALA A 236 8.80 13.30 12.85
CA ALA A 236 8.91 12.47 11.65
C ALA A 236 9.96 11.36 11.84
N ASP A 237 9.67 10.13 11.41
CA ASP A 237 10.57 8.97 11.53
C ASP A 237 10.45 8.04 10.31
N GLN A 238 11.46 7.20 10.08
CA GLN A 238 11.37 6.08 9.12
C GLN A 238 10.86 4.84 9.83
N ARG A 239 10.01 4.08 9.14
CA ARG A 239 9.52 2.80 9.63
C ARG A 239 9.21 1.85 8.47
N SER A 240 9.38 0.56 8.71
CA SER A 240 8.89 -0.47 7.80
C SER A 240 7.80 -1.29 8.43
N ILE A 241 6.83 -1.61 7.61
CA ILE A 241 5.78 -2.58 7.88
C ILE A 241 6.29 -4.01 7.68
N LYS A 242 5.74 -4.92 8.45
CA LYS A 242 6.01 -6.36 8.40
C LYS A 242 4.75 -7.12 7.99
N SER A 243 4.90 -8.39 7.62
CA SER A 243 3.76 -9.23 7.26
C SER A 243 2.73 -9.37 8.38
N GLU A 244 3.16 -9.34 9.66
CA GLU A 244 2.22 -9.36 10.78
C GLU A 244 1.34 -8.10 10.83
N ASP A 245 1.84 -6.94 10.39
CA ASP A 245 1.07 -5.69 10.38
C ASP A 245 -0.08 -5.76 9.36
N TYR A 246 0.13 -6.40 8.21
CA TYR A 246 -0.93 -6.65 7.21
C TYR A 246 -1.99 -7.63 7.73
N ILE A 247 -1.57 -8.72 8.37
CA ILE A 247 -2.50 -9.71 8.94
C ILE A 247 -3.36 -9.04 10.02
N GLN A 248 -2.72 -8.24 10.90
CA GLN A 248 -3.43 -7.50 11.93
C GLN A 248 -4.40 -6.47 11.32
N PHE A 249 -3.97 -5.72 10.31
CA PHE A 249 -4.82 -4.76 9.61
C PHE A 249 -6.07 -5.42 9.04
N VAL A 250 -5.93 -6.55 8.32
CA VAL A 250 -7.08 -7.26 7.74
C VAL A 250 -7.99 -7.79 8.83
N ALA A 251 -7.44 -8.38 9.89
CA ALA A 251 -8.24 -8.86 11.03
C ALA A 251 -9.05 -7.72 11.67
N ASP A 252 -8.41 -6.58 11.95
CA ASP A 252 -9.05 -5.42 12.57
C ASP A 252 -10.09 -4.77 11.64
N ALA A 253 -9.81 -4.69 10.34
CA ALA A 253 -10.75 -4.21 9.34
C ALA A 253 -11.99 -5.11 9.25
N THR A 254 -11.81 -6.43 9.19
CA THR A 254 -12.92 -7.41 9.20
C THR A 254 -13.72 -7.37 10.52
N MET A 255 -13.11 -6.94 11.63
CA MET A 255 -13.80 -6.73 12.92
C MET A 255 -14.46 -5.36 13.05
N GLY A 256 -14.32 -4.45 12.08
CA GLY A 256 -14.86 -3.08 12.14
C GLY A 256 -14.05 -2.12 13.01
N ARG A 257 -12.76 -2.41 13.25
CA ARG A 257 -11.79 -1.54 13.96
C ARG A 257 -10.99 -0.65 13.03
N VAL A 258 -11.24 -0.72 11.73
CA VAL A 258 -10.69 0.17 10.72
C VAL A 258 -11.86 0.72 9.92
N ARG A 259 -11.93 2.03 9.76
CA ARG A 259 -12.90 2.74 8.91
C ARG A 259 -12.17 3.37 7.74
N LEU A 260 -12.28 2.72 6.59
CA LEU A 260 -11.79 3.17 5.29
C LEU A 260 -12.79 4.13 4.66
N LEU A 261 -12.28 5.03 3.83
CA LEU A 261 -13.11 5.93 3.04
C LEU A 261 -13.87 5.13 1.94
N PRO A 262 -15.10 5.53 1.62
CA PRO A 262 -15.87 4.88 0.56
C PRO A 262 -15.27 5.15 -0.81
N LYS A 263 -15.54 4.23 -1.75
CA LYS A 263 -15.22 4.38 -3.17
C LYS A 263 -16.09 5.50 -3.76
N ASN A 264 -15.58 6.26 -4.73
CA ASN A 264 -16.43 7.20 -5.46
C ASN A 264 -17.37 6.41 -6.38
N SER A 265 -18.55 6.96 -6.68
CA SER A 265 -19.54 6.33 -7.57
C SER A 265 -18.98 5.95 -8.94
N ASP A 266 -18.03 6.74 -9.44
CA ASP A 266 -17.47 6.56 -10.78
C ASP A 266 -16.35 5.51 -10.82
N ASP A 267 -15.84 5.07 -9.66
CA ASP A 267 -14.66 4.21 -9.58
C ASP A 267 -14.89 2.79 -10.09
N GLU A 268 -16.12 2.26 -10.02
CA GLU A 268 -16.40 0.87 -10.40
C GLU A 268 -16.01 0.55 -11.85
N ASN A 269 -16.21 1.52 -12.75
CA ASN A 269 -16.00 1.36 -14.20
C ASN A 269 -14.63 1.82 -14.69
N LEU A 270 -13.80 2.39 -13.81
CA LEU A 270 -12.49 2.94 -14.19
C LEU A 270 -11.38 1.88 -14.12
N ASP A 271 -10.44 1.94 -15.05
CA ASP A 271 -9.21 1.17 -14.94
C ASP A 271 -8.39 1.66 -13.72
N PRO A 272 -7.61 0.77 -13.06
CA PRO A 272 -6.83 1.10 -11.85
C PRO A 272 -6.01 2.40 -11.88
N PRO A 273 -5.37 2.82 -12.99
CA PRO A 273 -4.64 4.09 -13.04
C PRO A 273 -5.52 5.33 -12.90
N PHE A 274 -6.83 5.21 -13.13
CA PHE A 274 -7.79 6.31 -13.09
C PHE A 274 -8.74 6.24 -11.89
N LYS A 275 -8.67 5.17 -11.08
CA LYS A 275 -9.42 5.05 -9.84
C LYS A 275 -8.95 6.08 -8.81
N SER A 276 -9.85 6.51 -7.96
CA SER A 276 -9.54 7.33 -6.77
C SER A 276 -8.53 6.63 -5.84
N ALA A 277 -7.90 7.41 -4.96
CA ALA A 277 -6.95 6.87 -3.97
C ALA A 277 -7.63 5.89 -2.99
N GLN A 278 -8.92 6.09 -2.70
CA GLN A 278 -9.73 5.23 -1.86
C GLN A 278 -9.99 3.88 -2.55
N ALA A 279 -10.50 3.92 -3.78
CA ALA A 279 -10.82 2.72 -4.52
C ALA A 279 -9.57 1.91 -4.90
N ILE A 280 -8.46 2.57 -5.24
CA ILE A 280 -7.22 1.87 -5.52
C ILE A 280 -6.62 1.21 -4.27
N GLY A 281 -6.73 1.84 -3.09
CA GLY A 281 -6.25 1.22 -1.85
C GLY A 281 -6.92 -0.12 -1.58
N ILE A 282 -8.24 -0.21 -1.80
CA ILE A 282 -9.01 -1.46 -1.69
C ILE A 282 -8.58 -2.46 -2.76
N TYR A 283 -8.53 -2.02 -4.03
CA TYR A 283 -8.08 -2.85 -5.15
C TYR A 283 -6.69 -3.45 -4.94
N GLU A 284 -5.74 -2.67 -4.40
CA GLU A 284 -4.39 -3.13 -4.11
C GLU A 284 -4.38 -4.14 -2.95
N LEU A 285 -5.14 -3.89 -1.88
CA LEU A 285 -5.28 -4.81 -0.74
C LEU A 285 -5.83 -6.18 -1.17
N GLU A 286 -6.82 -6.21 -2.05
CA GLU A 286 -7.41 -7.47 -2.57
C GLU A 286 -6.46 -8.26 -3.48
N ARG A 287 -5.45 -7.60 -4.06
CA ARG A 287 -4.43 -8.23 -4.92
C ARG A 287 -3.20 -8.71 -4.16
N LEU A 288 -3.09 -8.41 -2.87
CA LEU A 288 -2.00 -8.91 -2.04
C LEU A 288 -2.14 -10.41 -1.82
N GLU A 289 -1.03 -11.12 -1.95
CA GLU A 289 -0.94 -12.55 -1.71
C GLU A 289 -0.13 -12.88 -0.46
N ARG A 290 -0.51 -13.97 0.19
CA ARG A 290 0.31 -14.63 1.22
C ARG A 290 1.22 -15.66 0.57
N SER A 291 2.48 -15.66 0.97
CA SER A 291 3.39 -16.76 0.63
C SER A 291 2.92 -18.07 1.27
N ILE A 292 3.31 -19.20 0.69
CA ILE A 292 2.93 -20.54 1.18
C ILE A 292 3.40 -20.79 2.62
N ASP A 293 4.47 -20.12 3.04
CA ASP A 293 5.00 -20.20 4.41
C ASP A 293 4.44 -19.11 5.35
N ASP A 294 3.49 -18.30 4.89
CA ASP A 294 2.86 -17.15 5.57
C ASP A 294 3.85 -16.07 6.08
N LYS A 295 5.12 -16.13 5.67
CA LYS A 295 6.15 -15.19 6.13
C LYS A 295 6.22 -13.92 5.31
N ARG A 296 5.56 -13.87 4.16
CA ARG A 296 5.61 -12.74 3.24
C ARG A 296 4.23 -12.42 2.70
N ILE A 297 3.98 -11.13 2.62
CA ILE A 297 2.82 -10.57 1.95
C ILE A 297 3.37 -9.68 0.85
N TYR A 298 2.89 -9.89 -0.37
CA TYR A 298 3.43 -9.24 -1.55
C TYR A 298 2.39 -9.19 -2.67
N ASN A 299 2.53 -8.22 -3.57
CA ASN A 299 1.86 -8.24 -4.86
C ASN A 299 2.70 -9.07 -5.87
N PRO A 300 2.22 -10.22 -6.38
CA PRO A 300 2.98 -11.10 -7.30
C PRO A 300 3.27 -10.44 -8.66
N LYS A 301 2.59 -9.33 -8.94
CA LYS A 301 2.77 -8.56 -10.16
C LYS A 301 3.43 -7.22 -9.94
N LYS A 302 3.88 -6.90 -8.72
CA LYS A 302 4.51 -5.60 -8.41
C LYS A 302 5.50 -5.21 -9.49
N GLY A 303 5.30 -4.02 -10.07
CA GLY A 303 6.19 -3.47 -11.07
C GLY A 303 6.02 -3.98 -12.52
N LYS A 304 5.07 -4.89 -12.80
CA LYS A 304 4.85 -5.43 -14.18
C LYS A 304 4.12 -4.44 -15.07
N ARG A 305 3.06 -3.81 -14.58
CA ARG A 305 2.29 -2.77 -15.30
C ARG A 305 2.07 -1.56 -14.41
N ARG A 306 2.68 -0.44 -14.79
CA ARG A 306 2.54 0.85 -14.10
C ARG A 306 1.07 1.20 -13.85
N GLY A 307 0.76 1.60 -12.62
CA GLY A 307 -0.58 2.01 -12.18
C GLY A 307 -1.59 0.87 -11.96
N HIS A 308 -1.29 -0.34 -12.42
CA HIS A 308 -2.15 -1.52 -12.23
C HIS A 308 -1.58 -2.50 -11.20
N ASP A 309 -0.27 -2.70 -11.21
CA ASP A 309 0.39 -3.66 -10.34
C ASP A 309 1.31 -2.95 -9.34
N SER A 310 0.73 -2.02 -8.58
CA SER A 310 1.37 -1.37 -7.42
C SER A 310 0.69 -1.90 -6.13
N ASP A 311 1.31 -1.65 -4.99
CA ASP A 311 0.74 -1.88 -3.66
C ASP A 311 1.00 -0.70 -2.71
N ASP A 312 1.38 0.47 -3.23
CA ASP A 312 1.85 1.60 -2.43
C ASP A 312 0.73 2.21 -1.58
N VAL A 313 -0.51 2.25 -2.07
CA VAL A 313 -1.64 2.78 -1.29
C VAL A 313 -2.08 1.76 -0.24
N ALA A 314 -2.04 0.46 -0.55
CA ALA A 314 -2.25 -0.60 0.43
C ALA A 314 -1.21 -0.57 1.55
N VAL A 315 0.07 -0.36 1.21
CA VAL A 315 1.18 -0.14 2.15
C VAL A 315 0.87 1.03 3.08
N VAL A 316 0.48 2.17 2.53
CA VAL A 316 0.11 3.37 3.30
C VAL A 316 -1.03 3.10 4.26
N LEU A 317 -2.09 2.39 3.84
CA LEU A 317 -3.23 2.04 4.69
C LEU A 317 -2.82 1.20 5.90
N VAL A 318 -2.05 0.14 5.66
CA VAL A 318 -1.57 -0.78 6.70
C VAL A 318 -0.62 -0.06 7.66
N HIS A 319 0.30 0.73 7.11
CA HIS A 319 1.25 1.51 7.90
C HIS A 319 0.55 2.56 8.75
N LEU A 320 -0.42 3.28 8.19
CA LEU A 320 -1.19 4.29 8.92
C LEU A 320 -1.96 3.67 10.08
N HIS A 321 -2.65 2.54 9.85
CA HIS A 321 -3.29 1.79 10.93
C HIS A 321 -2.29 1.38 12.01
N LYS A 322 -1.15 0.80 11.62
CA LYS A 322 -0.10 0.42 12.58
C LYS A 322 0.40 1.62 13.40
N LEU A 323 0.61 2.76 12.76
CA LEU A 323 1.05 3.99 13.41
C LEU A 323 0.01 4.50 14.41
N CYS A 324 -1.25 4.50 14.02
CA CYS A 324 -2.37 4.82 14.90
C CYS A 324 -2.40 3.88 16.10
N GLN A 325 -2.41 2.55 15.90
CA GLN A 325 -2.47 1.56 16.99
C GLN A 325 -1.27 1.68 17.95
N ASP A 326 -0.06 1.89 17.45
CA ASP A 326 1.12 2.06 18.30
C ASP A 326 1.10 3.33 19.15
N SER A 327 0.35 4.35 18.72
CA SER A 327 0.17 5.57 19.49
C SER A 327 -0.70 5.39 20.73
N GLN A 328 -1.49 4.31 20.81
CA GLN A 328 -2.26 3.93 22.01
C GLN A 328 -1.34 3.53 23.15
N ILE A 329 -0.17 2.97 22.82
CA ILE A 329 0.83 2.59 23.80
C ILE A 329 1.50 3.88 24.27
N ILE A 330 0.88 4.56 25.23
CA ILE A 330 1.55 5.58 26.05
C ILE A 330 2.82 4.91 26.55
N PRO A 331 4.02 5.35 26.14
CA PRO A 331 5.21 4.69 26.63
C PRO A 331 5.25 4.98 28.13
N THR A 332 5.27 3.92 28.94
CA THR A 332 5.60 4.06 30.36
C THR A 332 6.86 4.93 30.47
N GLY A 333 6.89 5.85 31.44
CA GLY A 333 7.81 7.00 31.47
C GLY A 333 9.32 6.68 31.39
N ALA A 334 9.73 5.41 31.41
CA ALA A 334 11.07 4.95 31.10
C ALA A 334 11.39 4.96 29.58
N LYS A 335 10.44 4.56 28.71
CA LYS A 335 10.63 4.53 27.24
C LYS A 335 10.53 5.92 26.61
N LEU A 336 9.67 6.80 27.15
CA LEU A 336 9.63 8.23 26.76
C LEU A 336 10.97 8.91 27.05
N ARG A 337 11.50 8.72 28.28
CA ARG A 337 12.80 9.29 28.68
C ARG A 337 13.97 8.77 27.84
N SER A 338 13.98 7.49 27.45
CA SER A 338 15.07 6.97 26.60
C SER A 338 14.97 7.49 25.16
N ARG A 339 13.76 7.67 24.62
CA ARG A 339 13.54 8.18 23.25
C ARG A 339 13.78 9.69 23.17
N GLU A 340 13.28 10.47 24.12
CA GLU A 340 13.60 11.90 24.24
C GLU A 340 15.08 12.14 24.51
N ALA A 341 15.73 11.34 25.35
CA ALA A 341 17.17 11.45 25.59
C ALA A 341 18.02 10.99 24.40
N ARG A 342 17.48 10.13 23.52
CA ARG A 342 18.12 9.79 22.24
C ARG A 342 17.97 10.95 21.25
N LEU A 343 16.77 11.49 21.12
CA LEU A 343 16.46 12.63 20.25
C LEU A 343 17.22 13.91 20.64
N LYS A 344 17.32 14.22 21.94
CA LYS A 344 18.16 15.32 22.43
C LYS A 344 19.64 15.10 22.10
N ARG A 345 20.14 13.87 22.20
CA ARG A 345 21.54 13.56 21.83
C ARG A 345 21.77 13.68 20.31
N GLU A 346 20.80 13.27 19.51
CA GLU A 346 20.85 13.41 18.04
C GLU A 346 20.73 14.89 17.60
N GLN A 347 19.92 15.71 18.28
CA GLN A 347 19.80 17.16 18.03
C GLN A 347 21.04 17.94 18.48
N VAL A 348 21.62 17.61 19.64
CA VAL A 348 22.83 18.30 20.16
C VAL A 348 24.08 17.90 19.38
N GLY A 349 24.19 16.65 18.92
CA GLY A 349 25.30 16.21 18.06
C GLY A 349 25.39 16.93 16.72
N GLY A 350 24.26 17.45 16.21
CA GLY A 350 24.23 18.30 15.01
C GLY A 350 24.66 19.76 15.26
N GLN A 351 24.50 20.27 16.49
CA GLN A 351 24.92 21.63 16.87
C GLN A 351 26.40 21.68 17.31
N GLU A 352 26.93 20.65 17.97
CA GLU A 352 28.34 20.63 18.39
C GLU A 352 29.30 20.53 17.19
N PHE A 353 28.90 19.91 16.08
CA PHE A 353 29.75 19.79 14.89
C PHE A 353 29.89 21.09 14.07
N GLN A 354 29.07 22.11 14.33
CA GLN A 354 29.19 23.44 13.70
C GLN A 354 29.90 24.48 14.56
N MET A 355 30.22 24.19 15.82
CA MET A 355 30.83 25.15 16.76
C MET A 355 32.30 24.87 17.11
N SER A 356 32.87 23.72 16.75
CA SER A 356 34.29 23.41 16.99
C SER A 356 35.10 23.30 15.69
N GLY A 357 35.21 24.43 14.98
CA GLY A 357 35.95 24.54 13.72
C GLY A 357 36.88 25.74 13.69
N ALA A 358 37.67 25.97 14.74
CA ALA A 358 38.76 26.95 14.71
C ALA A 358 39.91 26.53 15.64
N GLY A 359 41.04 26.12 15.03
CA GLY A 359 42.35 25.93 15.68
C GLY A 359 42.49 24.61 16.44
N THR A 360 43.55 23.82 16.33
CA THR A 360 44.95 24.12 16.01
C THR A 360 45.65 22.83 15.58
N LEU A 361 46.70 23.02 14.77
CA LEU A 361 47.59 22.00 14.23
C LEU A 361 48.19 21.08 15.29
N PHE A 362 48.30 19.81 14.90
CA PHE A 362 49.15 18.77 15.47
C PHE A 362 50.54 19.30 15.90
N SER A 363 50.92 19.08 17.16
CA SER A 363 52.30 19.25 17.63
C SER A 363 52.67 18.07 18.54
N PRO A 364 53.52 17.13 18.09
CA PRO A 364 54.00 16.05 18.94
C PRO A 364 55.20 16.55 19.74
N SER A 365 54.99 16.88 21.01
CA SER A 365 56.10 17.19 21.93
C SER A 365 56.28 16.09 22.97
N ARG A 366 57.49 15.53 22.95
CA ARG A 366 58.33 15.18 24.10
C ARG A 366 57.68 14.34 25.21
N ILE A 367 57.93 13.03 25.17
CA ILE A 367 58.12 12.24 26.38
C ILE A 367 59.57 11.75 26.39
N GLY A 368 60.38 12.42 27.20
CA GLY A 368 61.74 12.02 27.53
C GLY A 368 61.83 11.77 29.04
N GLY A 369 62.47 10.65 29.38
CA GLY A 369 63.04 10.35 30.71
C GLY A 369 62.05 9.71 31.69
N GLY A 370 62.28 8.51 32.21
CA GLY A 370 63.43 7.62 32.12
C GLY A 370 63.26 6.48 33.13
N ILE A 371 64.03 5.41 32.96
CA ILE A 371 64.52 4.55 34.04
C ILE A 371 65.79 3.87 33.55
N ASN A 372 66.77 3.87 34.44
CA ASN A 372 68.16 3.48 34.30
C ASN A 372 68.38 1.95 34.30
N GLN A 373 69.41 1.55 33.55
CA GLN A 373 70.40 0.49 33.82
C GLN A 373 69.94 -0.97 34.00
N ARG A 374 70.44 -1.90 33.16
CA ARG A 374 71.72 -2.63 33.38
C ARG A 374 72.02 -3.62 32.23
N ARG A 375 73.30 -3.61 31.79
CA ARG A 375 74.20 -4.68 31.26
C ARG A 375 73.52 -5.99 30.80
N TRP A 376 73.79 -6.52 29.61
CA TRP A 376 75.09 -6.89 29.01
C TRP A 376 75.13 -6.66 27.51
#